data_AF-A0A661TGA6-F1
#
_entry.id   AF-A0A661TGA6-F1
#
_cell.length_a   1.000
_cell.length_b   1.000
_cell.length_c   1.000
_cell.angle_alpha   90.00
_cell.angle_beta   90.00
_cell.angle_gamma   90.00
#
_symmetry.space_group_name_H-M   'P 1'
#
loop_
_entity.id
_entity.type
_entity.pdbx_description
1 polymer ?
#
loop_
_entity_poly.entity_id
_entity_poly.type
_entity_poly.pdbx_seq_one_letter_code
_entity_poly.pdbx_strand_id
1 'polypeptide(L)' 'MDRLFWWIRQTLLVAGGCFFLFFGVHILIAAYRLNDPFDFVMTFFASNLIILISAVLVLGFILRMIKMYKDRGEEVV' A
#
# COMPACT_ATOMS: atom_id res chain seq x y z
N MET A 1 -24.25 -3.10 -13.11
CA MET A 1 -22.83 -3.10 -13.51
C MET A 1 -21.88 -2.71 -12.37
N ASP A 2 -22.38 -2.58 -11.14
CA ASP A 2 -21.72 -1.85 -10.05
C ASP A 2 -20.69 -2.69 -9.29
N ARG A 3 -20.92 -4.01 -9.26
CA ARG A 3 -20.03 -4.98 -8.63
C ARG A 3 -18.66 -5.08 -9.34
N LEU A 4 -18.66 -4.96 -10.67
CA LEU A 4 -17.45 -4.94 -11.52
C LEU A 4 -16.65 -3.66 -11.30
N PHE A 5 -17.33 -2.51 -11.20
CA PHE A 5 -16.68 -1.22 -10.91
C PHE A 5 -16.06 -1.20 -9.50
N TRP A 6 -16.71 -1.84 -8.53
CA TRP A 6 -16.17 -2.02 -7.19
C TRP A 6 -14.94 -2.92 -7.15
N TRP A 7 -14.97 -4.06 -7.86
CA TRP A 7 -13.84 -4.97 -7.98
C TRP A 7 -12.64 -4.33 -8.69
N ILE A 8 -12.87 -3.64 -9.82
CA ILE A 8 -11.82 -2.92 -10.56
C ILE A 8 -11.17 -1.87 -9.68
N ARG A 9 -11.95 -1.07 -8.94
CA ARG A 9 -11.39 -0.10 -8.00
C ARG A 9 -10.53 -0.81 -6.96
N GLN A 10 -11.00 -1.90 -6.38
CA GLN A 10 -10.26 -2.65 -5.36
C GLN A 10 -8.95 -3.24 -5.91
N THR A 11 -8.97 -3.84 -7.10
CA THR A 11 -7.77 -4.35 -7.78
C THR A 11 -6.78 -3.23 -8.10
N LEU A 12 -7.26 -2.09 -8.64
CA LEU A 12 -6.42 -0.94 -8.97
C LEU A 12 -5.77 -0.34 -7.71
N LEU A 13 -6.53 -0.26 -6.62
CA LEU A 13 -6.09 0.26 -5.33
C LEU A 13 -5.02 -0.64 -4.69
N VAL A 14 -5.23 -1.96 -4.69
CA VAL A 14 -4.23 -2.93 -4.19
C VAL A 14 -2.98 -2.93 -5.08
N ALA A 15 -3.14 -2.92 -6.40
CA ALA A 15 -2.04 -2.85 -7.34
C ALA A 15 -1.22 -1.56 -7.15
N GLY A 16 -1.90 -0.42 -6.97
CA GLY A 16 -1.26 0.87 -6.66
C GLY A 16 -0.50 0.84 -5.34
N GLY A 17 -1.08 0.25 -4.28
CA GLY A 17 -0.41 0.07 -2.98
C GLY A 17 0.83 -0.81 -3.07
N CYS A 18 0.78 -1.93 -3.79
CA CYS A 18 1.94 -2.80 -4.03
C CYS A 18 3.02 -2.08 -4.85
N PHE A 19 2.64 -1.34 -5.89
CA PHE A 19 3.58 -0.56 -6.70
C PHE A 19 4.31 0.49 -5.86
N PHE A 20 3.56 1.24 -5.06
CA PHE A 20 4.12 2.26 -4.17
C PHE A 20 5.03 1.67 -3.08
N LEU A 21 4.70 0.48 -2.57
CA LEU A 21 5.55 -0.24 -1.61
C LEU A 21 6.88 -0.64 -2.26
N PHE A 22 6.84 -1.20 -3.47
CA PHE A 22 8.05 -1.55 -4.22
C PHE A 22 8.90 -0.31 -4.55
N PHE A 23 8.24 0.79 -4.94
CA PHE A 23 8.88 2.08 -5.17
C PHE A 23 9.57 2.60 -3.91
N GLY A 24 8.92 2.51 -2.74
CA GLY A 24 9.51 2.87 -1.46
C GLY A 24 10.79 2.10 -1.15
N VAL A 25 10.81 0.79 -1.40
CA VAL A 25 12.02 -0.04 -1.27
C VAL A 25 13.11 0.39 -2.26
N HIS A 26 12.73 0.74 -3.48
CA HIS A 26 13.69 1.23 -4.47
C HIS A 26 14.37 2.54 -4.03
N ILE A 27 13.60 3.48 -3.47
CA ILE A 27 14.13 4.74 -2.90
C ILE A 27 15.02 4.43 -1.68
N LEU A 28 14.66 3.45 -0.85
CA LEU A 28 15.48 3.03 0.29
C LEU A 28 16.86 2.54 -0.17
N ILE A 29 16.92 1.71 -1.22
CA ILE A 29 18.18 1.24 -1.80
C ILE A 29 18.97 2.40 -2.41
N ALA A 30 18.31 3.36 -3.03
CA ALA A 30 18.95 4.56 -3.55
C ALA A 30 19.56 5.42 -2.43
N ALA A 31 18.87 5.54 -1.29
CA ALA A 31 19.40 6.24 -0.11
C ALA A 31 20.73 5.62 0.35
N TYR A 32 20.82 4.28 0.40
CA TYR A 32 22.08 3.61 0.77
C TYR A 32 23.26 3.85 -0.18
N ARG A 33 23.02 4.34 -1.40
CA ARG A 33 24.08 4.68 -2.36
C ARG A 33 24.54 6.15 -2.27
N LEU A 34 23.85 6.99 -1.49
CA LEU A 34 24.25 8.38 -1.28
C LEU A 34 25.43 8.43 -0.29
N ASN A 35 26.47 9.16 -0.69
CA ASN A 35 27.66 9.38 0.15
C ASN A 35 27.47 10.54 1.15
N ASP A 36 26.54 11.45 0.87
CA ASP A 36 26.26 12.58 1.74
C ASP A 36 25.31 12.19 2.88
N PRO A 37 25.72 12.36 4.16
CA PRO A 37 24.95 11.90 5.31
C PRO A 37 23.62 12.65 5.47
N PHE A 38 23.53 13.90 5.02
CA PHE A 38 22.29 14.67 5.09
C PHE A 38 21.24 14.15 4.10
N ASP A 39 21.64 13.94 2.86
CA ASP A 39 20.75 13.40 1.82
C ASP A 39 20.39 11.94 2.09
N PHE A 40 21.29 11.15 2.71
CA PHE A 40 21.00 9.80 3.20
C PHE A 40 19.82 9.81 4.17
N VAL A 41 19.89 10.63 5.24
CA VAL A 41 18.83 10.68 6.26
C VAL A 41 17.51 11.17 5.66
N MET A 42 17.54 12.21 4.82
CA MET A 42 16.33 12.72 4.17
C MET A 42 15.67 11.66 3.28
N THR A 43 16.46 10.98 2.44
CA THR A 43 15.95 9.98 1.50
C THR A 43 15.50 8.70 2.22
N PHE A 44 16.24 8.27 3.26
CA PHE A 44 15.87 7.14 4.12
C PHE A 44 14.56 7.41 4.87
N PHE A 45 14.40 8.60 5.45
CA PHE A 45 13.17 8.95 6.16
C PHE A 45 11.98 9.03 5.20
N ALA A 46 12.17 9.65 4.02
CA ALA A 46 11.17 9.70 2.97
C ALA A 46 10.76 8.30 2.49
N SER A 47 11.71 7.40 2.24
CA SER A 47 11.40 6.03 1.82
C SER A 47 10.62 5.27 2.87
N ASN A 48 11.00 5.39 4.14
CA ASN A 48 10.29 4.73 5.24
C ASN A 48 8.85 5.26 5.38
N LEU A 49 8.64 6.58 5.23
CA LEU A 49 7.29 7.16 5.22
C LEU A 49 6.46 6.65 4.04
N ILE A 50 7.04 6.58 2.84
CA ILE A 50 6.38 6.02 1.65
C ILE A 50 5.99 4.57 1.88
N ILE A 51 6.89 3.74 2.43
CA ILE A 51 6.62 2.33 2.74
C ILE A 51 5.48 2.22 3.77
N LEU A 52 5.51 3.01 4.85
CA LEU A 52 4.48 3.03 5.89
C LEU A 52 3.11 3.42 5.33
N ILE A 53 3.02 4.51 4.57
CA ILE A 53 1.76 4.96 3.94
C ILE A 53 1.23 3.87 2.99
N SER A 54 2.12 3.27 2.19
CA SER A 54 1.76 2.20 1.26
C SER A 54 1.25 0.96 1.98
N ALA A 55 1.92 0.56 3.06
CA ALA A 55 1.54 -0.59 3.87
C ALA A 55 0.17 -0.38 4.53
N VAL A 56 -0.10 0.82 5.07
CA VAL A 56 -1.41 1.16 5.66
C VAL A 56 -2.50 1.22 4.59
N LEU A 57 -2.20 1.71 3.38
CA LEU A 57 -3.12 1.66 2.24
C LEU A 57 -3.51 0.22 1.90
N VAL A 58 -2.53 -0.66 1.73
CA VAL A 58 -2.74 -2.09 1.45
C VAL A 58 -3.52 -2.76 2.59
N LEU A 59 -3.15 -2.51 3.84
CA LEU A 59 -3.88 -3.01 5.03
C LEU A 59 -5.32 -2.51 5.06
N GLY A 60 -5.56 -1.24 4.78
CA GLY A 60 -6.90 -0.66 4.69
C GLY A 60 -7.75 -1.36 3.62
N PHE A 61 -7.16 -1.72 2.48
CA PHE A 61 -7.86 -2.49 1.45
C PHE A 61 -8.17 -3.93 1.89
N ILE A 62 -7.22 -4.61 2.54
CA ILE A 62 -7.45 -5.96 3.08
C ILE A 62 -8.57 -5.95 4.11
N LEU A 63 -8.55 -4.99 5.05
CA LEU A 63 -9.60 -4.84 6.05
C LEU A 63 -10.97 -4.54 5.42
N ARG A 64 -11.00 -3.70 4.38
CA ARG A 64 -12.25 -3.41 3.64
C ARG A 64 -12.78 -4.65 2.93
N MET A 65 -11.90 -5.47 2.37
CA MET A 65 -12.25 -6.75 1.74
C MET A 65 -12.82 -7.73 2.76
N ILE A 66 -12.17 -7.91 3.91
CA ILE A 66 -12.63 -8.78 4.99
C ILE A 66 -13.99 -8.32 5.53
N LYS A 67 -14.18 -7.00 5.74
CA LYS A 67 -15.46 -6.45 6.19
C LYS A 67 -16.60 -6.79 5.22
N MET A 68 -16.34 -6.72 3.92
CA MET A 68 -17.35 -7.06 2.90
C MET A 68 -17.65 -8.56 2.83
N TYR A 69 -16.67 -9.42 3.13
CA TYR A 69 -16.89 -10.87 3.25
C TYR A 69 -17.67 -11.24 4.51
N LYS A 70 -17.42 -10.54 5.63
CA LYS A 70 -18.14 -10.76 6.89
C LYS A 70 -19.62 -10.39 6.80
N ASP A 71 -19.95 -9.28 6.12
CA ASP A 71 -21.33 -8.87 5.84
C ASP A 71 -22.14 -9.95 5.07
N ARG A 72 -21.46 -10.79 4.29
CA ARG A 72 -22.06 -11.90 3.54
C ARG A 72 -22.20 -13.20 4.31
N GLY A 73 -21.61 -13.29 5.51
CA GLY A 73 -21.68 -14.46 6.39
C GLY A 73 -22.82 -14.41 7.40
N GLU A 74 -23.43 -13.24 7.61
CA GLU A 74 -24.55 -13.06 8.56
C GLU A 74 -25.94 -13.27 7.93
N GLU A 75 -26.04 -13.49 6.61
CA GLU A 75 -27.31 -13.84 5.94
C GLU A 75 -27.65 -15.35 5.99
N VAL A 76 -26.84 -16.17 6.69
CA VAL A 76 -26.99 -17.64 6.76
C VAL A 76 -27.01 -18.19 8.19
N VAL A 77 -27.23 -17.37 9.21
CA VAL A 77 -27.42 -17.82 10.61
C VAL A 77 -28.78 -17.40 11.13
#